data_AF-A0A9P8RWE5-F1
#
_entry.id   AF-A0A9P8RWE5-F1
#
_cell.length_a   1.000
_cell.length_b   1.000
_cell.length_c   1.000
_cell.angle_alpha   90.00
_cell.angle_beta   90.00
_cell.angle_gamma   90.00
#
_symmetry.space_group_name_H-M   'P 1'
#
loop_
_entity.id
_entity.type
_entity.pdbx_description
1 polymer ?
#
loop_
_entity_poly.entity_id
_entity_poly.type
_entity_poly.pdbx_seq_one_letter_code
_entity_poly.pdbx_strand_id
1 'polypeptide(L)'
;MTAKTYCSVGNNVCDINYYCPASGVLHETCQKCSIDIPVGYGCNCTAKKSIKNCIECRSRYCLKCLPGFYTNLTRCLKCTQGCKDCKSEYNCTRCEDGYIFNSARKICTPKCFTNTDCMDRKGKYCNLITNQCESCGPFCQWCISPSFCYSCISDQYTLTVSGICEMGCLNLQNGEYCKEGKAEPCFEGCTSACKCGEQKNCATCSLAGYCTSCLPHYQQDMFGACTQCSYGYEMLDNFCIPSYLTHWNSGTCSRVDYTCKAGFYCPATSNHLVQCLPCREDMKFGDSCYCLDNVPTQNCIECANGNCTRIMIEQADTSPHTKRCLLGCSQCNADQRCLKCDDTHVLDYSNHTCSFCDENQFIITTSGLCTPKCENLPVGYYCKNGKPELCTEDSTSMCSCGVAKNCALCNPDNNTCKQCLNAIHMDYTGICVKPADWELEKQQAGEESADEHSAGTFEVGAYLGVIAAVLALISCVCITAYIVVKKARKSPGVVAISIY
;
A
#
# COMPACT_ATOMS: atom_id res chain seq x y z
N MET A 1 -47.98 34.34 16.53
CA MET A 1 -47.39 34.83 15.27
C MET A 1 -45.88 34.93 15.46
N THR A 2 -45.11 33.92 15.06
CA THR A 2 -43.64 33.96 15.12
C THR A 2 -43.14 34.76 13.93
N ALA A 3 -42.62 35.97 14.18
CA ALA A 3 -42.01 36.78 13.15
C ALA A 3 -40.84 35.99 12.54
N LYS A 4 -40.97 35.57 11.27
CA LYS A 4 -39.85 35.01 10.50
C LYS A 4 -38.82 36.13 10.36
N THR A 5 -37.78 36.10 11.17
CA THR A 5 -36.69 37.08 11.13
C THR A 5 -35.93 36.87 9.82
N TYR A 6 -35.81 37.93 9.02
CA TYR A 6 -35.01 37.94 7.78
C TYR A 6 -33.68 38.60 8.07
N CYS A 7 -32.59 38.12 7.49
CA CYS A 7 -31.23 38.61 7.74
C CYS A 7 -30.45 38.81 6.44
N SER A 8 -29.35 39.56 6.49
CA SER A 8 -28.44 39.77 5.35
C SER A 8 -26.98 39.89 5.84
N VAL A 9 -26.01 39.86 4.92
CA VAL A 9 -24.61 40.12 5.25
C VAL A 9 -24.48 41.55 5.82
N GLY A 10 -23.96 41.65 7.05
CA GLY A 10 -23.83 42.91 7.78
C GLY A 10 -25.03 43.30 8.65
N ASN A 11 -26.18 42.63 8.50
CA ASN A 11 -27.37 42.85 9.32
C ASN A 11 -28.00 41.52 9.78
N ASN A 12 -27.48 41.00 10.89
CA ASN A 12 -27.96 39.76 11.52
C ASN A 12 -29.02 40.09 12.58
N VAL A 13 -30.28 39.78 12.29
CA VAL A 13 -31.41 39.95 13.23
C VAL A 13 -32.03 38.62 13.67
N CYS A 14 -31.34 37.50 13.47
CA CYS A 14 -31.87 36.20 13.85
C CYS A 14 -32.01 36.04 15.37
N ASP A 15 -33.03 35.30 15.79
CA ASP A 15 -33.26 34.98 17.19
C ASP A 15 -32.28 33.93 17.73
N ILE A 16 -32.31 33.71 19.04
CA ILE A 16 -31.48 32.70 19.71
C ILE A 16 -31.77 31.31 19.11
N ASN A 17 -30.73 30.52 18.86
CA ASN A 17 -30.77 29.20 18.20
C ASN A 17 -31.18 29.24 16.71
N TYR A 18 -31.14 30.42 16.09
CA TYR A 18 -31.20 30.56 14.64
C TYR A 18 -29.88 31.14 14.12
N TYR A 19 -29.55 30.84 12.87
CA TYR A 19 -28.42 31.40 12.16
C TYR A 19 -28.89 32.10 10.88
N CYS A 20 -28.09 33.04 10.40
CA CYS A 20 -28.34 33.73 9.16
C CYS A 20 -27.64 33.02 8.00
N PRO A 21 -28.36 32.44 7.01
CA PRO A 21 -27.73 31.76 5.88
C PRO A 21 -27.30 32.72 4.75
N ALA A 22 -27.56 34.02 4.87
CA ALA A 22 -27.25 34.99 3.82
C ALA A 22 -25.77 35.00 3.44
N SER A 23 -25.50 34.87 2.15
CA SER A 23 -24.18 35.03 1.53
C SER A 23 -24.00 36.39 0.84
N GLY A 24 -25.04 37.22 0.80
CA GLY A 24 -25.01 38.56 0.22
C GLY A 24 -25.97 39.55 0.88
N VAL A 25 -26.27 40.64 0.17
CA VAL A 25 -27.14 41.75 0.66
C VAL A 25 -28.63 41.44 0.58
N LEU A 26 -29.01 40.34 -0.08
CA LEU A 26 -30.40 39.90 -0.17
C LEU A 26 -30.87 39.34 1.18
N HIS A 27 -32.13 39.60 1.50
CA HIS A 27 -32.76 39.17 2.74
C HIS A 27 -33.07 37.68 2.68
N GLU A 28 -32.40 36.89 3.53
CA GLU A 28 -32.66 35.47 3.71
C GLU A 28 -33.46 35.20 4.98
N THR A 29 -34.22 34.11 4.98
CA THR A 29 -34.94 33.69 6.20
C THR A 29 -33.96 33.06 7.19
N CYS A 30 -33.98 33.50 8.44
CA CYS A 30 -33.19 32.88 9.50
C CYS A 30 -33.56 31.38 9.64
N GLN A 31 -32.55 30.53 9.68
CA GLN A 31 -32.73 29.09 9.76
C GLN A 31 -32.39 28.58 11.16
N LYS A 32 -33.09 27.53 11.60
CA LYS A 32 -32.82 26.92 12.90
C LYS A 32 -31.43 26.29 12.87
N CYS A 33 -30.73 26.40 13.99
CA CYS A 33 -29.43 25.78 14.12
C CYS A 33 -29.48 24.26 14.03
N SER A 34 -28.57 23.68 13.24
CA SER A 34 -28.33 22.25 13.14
C SER A 34 -26.85 21.97 12.82
N ILE A 35 -26.49 20.70 12.69
CA ILE A 35 -25.14 20.28 12.28
C ILE A 35 -24.83 20.64 10.81
N ASP A 36 -25.85 21.02 10.04
CA ASP A 36 -25.76 21.30 8.60
C ASP A 36 -25.44 22.78 8.31
N ILE A 37 -25.21 23.58 9.35
CA ILE A 37 -24.75 24.97 9.19
C ILE A 37 -23.43 24.98 8.39
N PRO A 38 -23.31 25.82 7.34
CA PRO A 38 -22.06 25.90 6.58
C PRO A 38 -20.90 26.40 7.45
N VAL A 39 -19.69 25.87 7.21
CA VAL A 39 -18.49 26.29 7.93
C VAL A 39 -18.28 27.80 7.79
N GLY A 40 -17.97 28.47 8.90
CA GLY A 40 -17.82 29.93 8.99
C GLY A 40 -19.08 30.68 9.44
N TYR A 41 -20.25 30.04 9.32
CA TYR A 41 -21.51 30.52 9.88
C TYR A 41 -21.70 29.99 11.30
N GLY A 42 -22.72 30.45 12.03
CA GLY A 42 -23.03 29.86 13.32
C GLY A 42 -24.22 30.49 14.03
N CYS A 43 -24.68 29.82 15.08
CA CYS A 43 -25.85 30.20 15.84
C CYS A 43 -25.73 31.55 16.53
N ASN A 44 -26.86 32.26 16.56
CA ASN A 44 -27.03 33.37 17.48
C ASN A 44 -27.23 32.81 18.90
N CYS A 45 -26.24 33.02 19.76
CA CYS A 45 -26.29 32.57 21.15
C CYS A 45 -26.96 33.62 22.06
N THR A 46 -26.81 34.89 21.72
CA THR A 46 -27.70 35.97 22.18
C THR A 46 -28.34 36.60 20.95
N ALA A 47 -29.46 37.31 21.12
CA ALA A 47 -30.13 38.00 20.02
C ALA A 47 -29.11 38.80 19.20
N LYS A 48 -29.14 38.63 17.86
CA LYS A 48 -28.27 39.33 16.89
C LYS A 48 -26.76 39.04 16.99
N LYS A 49 -26.31 38.14 17.87
CA LYS A 49 -24.89 37.85 18.08
C LYS A 49 -24.57 36.40 17.78
N SER A 50 -24.08 36.17 16.56
CA SER A 50 -23.61 34.86 16.10
C SER A 50 -22.24 34.50 16.69
N ILE A 51 -22.08 33.22 17.03
CA ILE A 51 -20.77 32.61 17.29
C ILE A 51 -20.46 31.66 16.12
N LYS A 52 -19.40 31.97 15.36
CA LYS A 52 -18.99 31.15 14.21
C LYS A 52 -18.70 29.71 14.61
N ASN A 53 -19.12 28.80 13.75
CA ASN A 53 -19.06 27.34 13.86
C ASN A 53 -19.81 26.77 15.07
N CYS A 54 -20.68 27.55 15.72
CA CYS A 54 -21.50 27.07 16.82
C CYS A 54 -22.82 26.50 16.31
N ILE A 55 -23.23 25.34 16.84
CA ILE A 55 -24.50 24.67 16.50
C ILE A 55 -25.47 24.58 17.69
N GLU A 56 -24.98 24.78 18.92
CA GLU A 56 -25.80 24.74 20.13
C GLU A 56 -25.30 25.78 21.13
N CYS A 57 -26.20 26.60 21.68
CA CYS A 57 -25.87 27.71 22.58
C CYS A 57 -26.49 27.55 23.97
N ARG A 58 -25.84 28.13 24.98
CA ARG A 58 -26.42 28.41 26.30
C ARG A 58 -26.08 29.83 26.71
N SER A 59 -27.06 30.73 26.64
CA SER A 59 -26.84 32.18 26.84
C SER A 59 -25.70 32.67 25.93
N ARG A 60 -24.66 33.33 26.46
CA ARG A 60 -23.52 33.84 25.67
C ARG A 60 -22.45 32.78 25.30
N TYR A 61 -22.67 31.51 25.60
CA TYR A 61 -21.68 30.44 25.41
C TYR A 61 -22.10 29.48 24.30
N CYS A 62 -21.14 29.05 23.48
CA CYS A 62 -21.34 27.90 22.62
C CYS A 62 -21.14 26.61 23.41
N LEU A 63 -22.10 25.69 23.34
CA LEU A 63 -22.03 24.37 23.96
C LEU A 63 -21.43 23.33 23.00
N LYS A 64 -21.89 23.33 21.74
CA LYS A 64 -21.41 22.42 20.70
C LYS A 64 -21.04 23.16 19.44
N CYS A 65 -19.93 22.74 18.86
CA CYS A 65 -19.40 23.26 17.62
C CYS A 65 -19.69 22.30 16.46
N LEU A 66 -19.55 22.80 15.23
CA LEU A 66 -19.52 21.97 14.02
C LEU A 66 -18.38 20.93 14.10
N PRO A 67 -18.51 19.78 13.42
CA PRO A 67 -17.41 18.84 13.23
C PRO A 67 -16.14 19.54 12.71
N GLY A 68 -14.97 19.10 13.17
CA GLY A 68 -13.69 19.79 12.92
C GLY A 68 -13.43 20.99 13.83
N PHE A 69 -14.29 21.27 14.81
CA PHE A 69 -14.09 22.32 15.82
C PHE A 69 -14.36 21.81 17.24
N TYR A 70 -13.67 22.40 18.22
CA TYR A 70 -13.88 22.15 19.64
C TYR A 70 -14.24 23.45 20.38
N THR A 71 -14.96 23.29 21.47
CA THR A 71 -15.35 24.41 22.33
C THR A 71 -14.17 24.84 23.21
N ASN A 72 -13.74 26.09 23.08
CA ASN A 72 -12.78 26.72 23.99
C ASN A 72 -13.41 27.98 24.61
N LEU A 73 -13.67 27.93 25.91
CA LEU A 73 -14.32 28.98 26.69
C LEU A 73 -15.71 29.39 26.13
N THR A 74 -15.71 30.31 25.18
CA THR A 74 -16.93 30.90 24.56
C THR A 74 -16.99 30.70 23.05
N ARG A 75 -15.97 30.13 22.42
CA ARG A 75 -15.84 30.07 20.96
C ARG A 75 -15.52 28.66 20.47
N CYS A 76 -15.76 28.45 19.18
CA CYS A 76 -15.36 27.24 18.47
C CYS A 76 -14.00 27.47 17.80
N LEU A 77 -13.00 26.70 18.21
CA LEU A 77 -11.67 26.70 17.61
C LEU A 77 -11.52 25.47 16.71
N LYS A 78 -10.84 25.63 15.59
CA LYS A 78 -10.64 24.55 14.63
C LYS A 78 -9.73 23.48 15.24
N CYS A 79 -10.02 22.22 14.99
CA CYS A 79 -9.13 21.12 15.32
C CYS A 79 -7.81 21.25 14.55
N THR A 80 -6.75 20.65 15.10
CA THR A 80 -5.45 20.55 14.44
C THR A 80 -5.56 19.80 13.11
N GLN A 81 -4.63 20.08 12.19
CA GLN A 81 -4.68 19.54 10.84
C GLN A 81 -4.77 18.01 10.83
N GLY A 82 -5.69 17.46 10.03
CA GLY A 82 -5.94 16.03 9.93
C GLY A 82 -6.83 15.44 11.02
N CYS A 83 -7.26 16.26 11.98
CA CYS A 83 -8.16 15.84 13.03
C CYS A 83 -9.61 16.21 12.69
N LYS A 84 -10.47 15.20 12.55
CA LYS A 84 -11.89 15.35 12.26
C LYS A 84 -12.69 15.75 13.50
N ASP A 85 -12.36 15.20 14.65
CA ASP A 85 -12.98 15.55 15.94
C ASP A 85 -11.94 15.65 17.04
N CYS A 86 -12.03 16.71 17.84
CA CYS A 86 -11.11 16.98 18.93
C CYS A 86 -11.82 17.53 20.17
N LYS A 87 -11.20 17.35 21.34
CA LYS A 87 -11.61 17.97 22.61
C LYS A 87 -10.83 19.25 22.93
N SER A 88 -9.62 19.35 22.40
CA SER A 88 -8.74 20.52 22.48
C SER A 88 -7.77 20.53 21.31
N GLU A 89 -6.95 21.57 21.22
CA GLU A 89 -5.86 21.69 20.23
C GLU A 89 -4.96 20.45 20.17
N TYR A 90 -4.67 19.85 21.33
CA TYR A 90 -3.75 18.71 21.49
C TYR A 90 -4.46 17.38 21.75
N ASN A 91 -5.79 17.34 21.68
CA ASN A 91 -6.57 16.16 22.01
C ASN A 91 -7.51 15.82 20.87
N CYS A 92 -6.94 15.20 19.83
CA CYS A 92 -7.73 14.60 18.76
C CYS A 92 -8.36 13.30 19.23
N THR A 93 -9.60 13.06 18.82
CA THR A 93 -10.36 11.84 19.11
C THR A 93 -10.68 11.02 17.87
N ARG A 94 -10.68 11.64 16.68
CA ARG A 94 -10.90 10.96 15.40
C ARG A 94 -10.20 11.71 14.27
N CYS A 95 -9.52 10.98 13.40
CA CYS A 95 -8.83 11.55 12.26
C CYS A 95 -9.74 11.70 11.03
N GLU A 96 -9.33 12.61 10.14
CA GLU A 96 -9.84 12.69 8.78
C GLU A 96 -9.39 11.47 7.96
N ASP A 97 -10.07 11.22 6.85
CA ASP A 97 -9.64 10.18 5.90
C ASP A 97 -8.24 10.53 5.37
N GLY A 98 -7.40 9.51 5.17
CA GLY A 98 -6.00 9.71 4.80
C GLY A 98 -5.06 10.01 5.98
N TYR A 99 -5.52 9.93 7.23
CA TYR A 99 -4.67 10.06 8.42
C TYR A 99 -4.74 8.81 9.30
N ILE A 100 -3.70 8.60 10.10
CA ILE A 100 -3.60 7.53 11.12
C ILE A 100 -3.61 8.17 12.51
N PHE A 101 -4.47 7.62 13.39
CA PHE A 101 -4.61 8.09 14.75
C PHE A 101 -3.53 7.50 15.66
N ASN A 102 -2.73 8.36 16.29
CA ASN A 102 -1.81 7.96 17.34
C ASN A 102 -2.52 8.07 18.70
N SER A 103 -2.88 6.94 19.29
CA SER A 103 -3.65 6.88 20.54
C SER A 103 -2.89 7.38 21.77
N ALA A 104 -1.55 7.27 21.78
CA ALA A 104 -0.70 7.71 22.88
C ALA A 104 -0.55 9.24 22.89
N ARG A 105 -0.32 9.84 21.71
CA ARG A 105 -0.12 11.28 21.54
C ARG A 105 -1.41 12.06 21.28
N LYS A 106 -2.53 11.37 20.99
CA LYS A 106 -3.84 11.97 20.62
C LYS A 106 -3.74 12.91 19.42
N ILE A 107 -2.93 12.53 18.43
CA ILE A 107 -2.71 13.30 17.19
C ILE A 107 -2.98 12.44 15.95
N CYS A 108 -3.18 13.09 14.81
CA CYS A 108 -3.36 12.46 13.51
C CYS A 108 -2.14 12.72 12.63
N THR A 109 -1.54 11.65 12.12
CA THR A 109 -0.41 11.73 11.19
C THR A 109 -0.88 11.36 9.79
N PRO A 110 -0.51 12.11 8.74
CA PRO A 110 -0.88 11.76 7.37
C PRO A 110 -0.39 10.37 7.00
N LYS A 111 -1.23 9.60 6.31
CA LYS A 111 -0.81 8.40 5.59
C LYS A 111 0.08 8.79 4.44
N CYS A 112 1.03 7.93 4.11
CA CYS A 112 1.87 8.10 2.95
C CYS A 112 2.22 6.73 2.38
N PHE A 113 2.50 6.73 1.08
CA PHE A 113 3.02 5.58 0.33
C PHE A 113 4.39 5.91 -0.29
N THR A 114 4.67 7.19 -0.45
CA THR A 114 5.89 7.72 -1.04
C THR A 114 6.30 9.02 -0.34
N ASN A 115 7.56 9.42 -0.51
CA ASN A 115 8.03 10.67 0.10
C ASN A 115 7.33 11.92 -0.46
N THR A 116 6.78 11.90 -1.69
CA THR A 116 5.95 13.01 -2.23
C THR A 116 4.74 13.32 -1.37
N ASP A 117 4.13 12.29 -0.77
CA ASP A 117 2.90 12.47 0.01
C ASP A 117 3.14 13.32 1.26
N CYS A 118 4.42 13.45 1.66
CA CYS A 118 4.87 14.26 2.78
C CYS A 118 5.54 15.58 2.35
N MET A 119 5.81 15.79 1.05
CA MET A 119 6.57 16.96 0.54
C MET A 119 5.82 18.29 0.68
N ASP A 120 4.49 18.31 0.67
CA ASP A 120 3.75 19.55 0.98
C ASP A 120 3.98 20.05 2.42
N ARG A 121 4.66 19.23 3.25
CA ARG A 121 4.94 19.48 4.66
C ARG A 121 6.44 19.46 4.90
N LYS A 122 7.09 20.58 4.59
CA LYS A 122 8.49 20.91 4.92
C LYS A 122 8.96 20.22 6.21
N GLY A 123 10.09 19.52 6.17
CA GLY A 123 10.66 18.82 7.32
C GLY A 123 9.97 17.49 7.68
N LYS A 124 9.31 16.83 6.72
CA LYS A 124 8.77 15.48 6.90
C LYS A 124 9.18 14.52 5.77
N TYR A 125 9.24 13.24 6.10
CA TYR A 125 9.40 12.13 5.16
C TYR A 125 8.34 11.06 5.41
N CYS A 126 8.12 10.21 4.42
CA CYS A 126 7.29 9.04 4.55
C CYS A 126 8.09 7.88 5.16
N ASN A 127 7.74 7.49 6.38
CA ASN A 127 8.21 6.25 6.97
C ASN A 127 7.35 5.10 6.43
N LEU A 128 7.91 4.30 5.54
CA LEU A 128 7.18 3.19 4.89
C LEU A 128 6.97 1.98 5.79
N ILE A 129 7.67 1.90 6.93
CA ILE A 129 7.39 0.86 7.93
C ILE A 129 6.06 1.17 8.62
N THR A 130 5.84 2.45 8.94
CA THR A 130 4.62 2.90 9.63
C THR A 130 3.54 3.40 8.66
N ASN A 131 3.88 3.60 7.38
CA ASN A 131 3.10 4.28 6.35
C ASN A 131 2.61 5.67 6.79
N GLN A 132 3.49 6.42 7.48
CA GLN A 132 3.17 7.72 8.08
C GLN A 132 4.21 8.79 7.76
N CYS A 133 3.74 10.03 7.60
CA CYS A 133 4.64 11.18 7.49
C CYS A 133 5.28 11.53 8.85
N GLU A 134 6.55 11.20 9.01
CA GLU A 134 7.33 11.46 10.21
C GLU A 134 8.27 12.66 10.01
N SER A 135 8.73 13.25 11.12
CA SER A 135 9.61 14.41 11.07
C SER A 135 11.01 14.03 10.61
N CYS A 136 11.61 14.89 9.80
CA CYS A 136 13.03 14.82 9.49
C CYS A 136 13.91 15.01 10.73
N GLY A 137 15.20 14.67 10.58
CA GLY A 137 16.24 15.04 11.53
C GLY A 137 16.39 16.56 11.68
N PRO A 138 17.19 17.01 12.67
CA PRO A 138 17.39 18.42 12.95
C PRO A 138 17.97 19.17 11.74
N PHE A 139 17.57 20.44 11.59
CA PHE A 139 18.04 21.37 10.54
C PHE A 139 17.74 20.95 9.10
N CYS A 140 16.90 19.93 8.94
CA CYS A 140 16.55 19.35 7.67
C CYS A 140 15.29 19.98 7.08
N GLN A 141 15.43 20.53 5.87
CA GLN A 141 14.30 21.06 5.12
C GLN A 141 13.55 19.94 4.41
N TRP A 142 14.34 19.04 3.81
CA TRP A 142 13.85 17.92 3.04
C TRP A 142 14.68 16.68 3.33
N CYS A 143 14.00 15.58 3.65
CA CYS A 143 14.61 14.31 3.97
C CYS A 143 13.86 13.15 3.34
N ILE A 144 14.54 12.01 3.34
CA ILE A 144 14.01 10.71 2.95
C ILE A 144 14.02 9.72 4.12
N SER A 145 14.66 10.09 5.23
CA SER A 145 14.74 9.31 6.47
C SER A 145 15.00 10.28 7.64
N PRO A 146 14.94 9.83 8.91
CA PRO A 146 15.21 10.71 10.05
C PRO A 146 16.69 11.12 10.13
N SER A 147 17.58 10.41 9.43
CA SER A 147 19.04 10.63 9.45
C SER A 147 19.62 11.04 8.09
N PHE A 148 18.80 11.18 7.05
CA PHE A 148 19.27 11.50 5.71
C PHE A 148 18.43 12.61 5.05
N CYS A 149 19.02 13.78 5.03
CA CYS A 149 18.59 14.99 4.36
C CYS A 149 19.16 15.08 2.95
N TYR A 150 18.42 15.72 2.07
CA TYR A 150 18.94 16.20 0.79
C TYR A 150 18.82 17.73 0.65
N SER A 151 18.34 18.40 1.71
CA SER A 151 18.33 19.86 1.81
C SER A 151 18.23 20.34 3.26
N CYS A 152 18.89 21.45 3.57
CA CYS A 152 18.89 22.08 4.89
C CYS A 152 17.92 23.28 4.96
N ILE A 153 17.44 23.59 6.18
CA ILE A 153 16.42 24.63 6.43
C ILE A 153 16.87 26.02 5.98
N SER A 154 18.16 26.29 5.99
CA SER A 154 18.74 27.54 5.50
C SER A 154 20.19 27.33 5.05
N ASP A 155 20.69 28.35 4.39
CA ASP A 155 22.08 28.61 4.00
C ASP A 155 23.06 28.76 5.18
N GLN A 156 22.57 28.84 6.41
CA GLN A 156 23.41 28.75 7.62
C GLN A 156 23.86 27.32 7.93
N TYR A 157 23.32 26.34 7.23
CA TYR A 157 23.66 24.93 7.40
C TYR A 157 24.30 24.38 6.13
N THR A 158 25.27 23.49 6.30
CA THR A 158 25.91 22.78 5.21
C THR A 158 25.48 21.33 5.22
N LEU A 159 25.06 20.84 4.06
CA LEU A 159 24.69 19.44 3.86
C LEU A 159 25.93 18.59 3.60
N THR A 160 26.10 17.54 4.39
CA THR A 160 27.18 16.58 4.20
C THR A 160 26.79 15.48 3.19
N VAL A 161 27.80 14.77 2.67
CA VAL A 161 27.65 13.61 1.77
C VAL A 161 26.88 12.45 2.42
N SER A 162 26.84 12.41 3.75
CA SER A 162 26.05 11.44 4.53
C SER A 162 24.60 11.89 4.75
N GLY A 163 24.20 13.03 4.19
CA GLY A 163 22.85 13.56 4.33
C GLY A 163 22.60 14.25 5.68
N ILE A 164 23.61 14.80 6.34
CA ILE A 164 23.44 15.49 7.62
C ILE A 164 23.59 17.00 7.41
N CYS A 165 22.66 17.78 7.97
CA CYS A 165 22.74 19.24 7.99
C CYS A 165 23.50 19.70 9.23
N GLU A 166 24.71 20.18 9.04
CA GLU A 166 25.59 20.69 10.10
C GLU A 166 25.70 22.21 10.03
N MET A 167 26.29 22.82 11.07
CA MET A 167 26.57 24.26 11.06
C MET A 167 27.44 24.61 9.85
N GLY A 168 26.95 25.55 9.04
CA GLY A 168 27.59 25.97 7.81
C GLY A 168 28.60 27.09 8.01
N CYS A 169 29.25 27.43 6.91
CA CYS A 169 30.28 28.46 6.83
C CYS A 169 29.76 29.61 5.95
N LEU A 170 29.71 30.84 6.46
CA LEU A 170 29.11 31.98 5.74
C LEU A 170 29.95 32.48 4.55
N ASN A 171 31.28 32.30 4.59
CA ASN A 171 32.21 32.91 3.64
C ASN A 171 33.33 31.95 3.21
N LEU A 172 32.98 30.80 2.63
CA LEU A 172 33.97 29.90 2.04
C LEU A 172 34.66 30.55 0.82
N GLN A 173 35.98 30.47 0.78
CA GLN A 173 36.76 30.82 -0.40
C GLN A 173 36.81 29.65 -1.39
N ASN A 174 37.18 29.95 -2.64
CA ASN A 174 37.40 28.90 -3.63
C ASN A 174 38.51 27.94 -3.15
N GLY A 175 38.24 26.64 -3.19
CA GLY A 175 39.14 25.61 -2.66
C GLY A 175 38.97 25.31 -1.17
N GLU A 176 37.92 25.82 -0.53
CA GLU A 176 37.54 25.49 0.84
C GLU A 176 36.19 24.73 0.90
N TYR A 177 36.06 23.83 1.86
CA TYR A 177 34.80 23.17 2.22
C TYR A 177 34.49 23.44 3.70
N CYS A 178 33.23 23.31 4.09
CA CYS A 178 32.84 23.49 5.49
C CYS A 178 32.88 22.17 6.23
N LYS A 179 33.62 22.11 7.33
CA LYS A 179 33.62 21.00 8.28
C LYS A 179 33.20 21.53 9.64
N GLU A 180 32.02 21.13 10.10
CA GLU A 180 31.52 21.47 11.45
C GLU A 180 31.58 22.99 11.74
N GLY A 181 31.20 23.83 10.77
CA GLY A 181 31.22 25.30 10.89
C GLY A 181 32.58 25.95 10.69
N LYS A 182 33.63 25.20 10.35
CA LYS A 182 34.98 25.70 10.08
C LYS A 182 35.36 25.49 8.61
N ALA A 183 35.92 26.53 7.99
CA ALA A 183 36.48 26.43 6.64
C ALA A 183 37.80 25.64 6.67
N GLU A 184 37.91 24.63 5.81
CA GLU A 184 39.08 23.77 5.67
C GLU A 184 39.45 23.61 4.18
N PRO A 185 40.73 23.39 3.83
CA PRO A 185 41.15 23.16 2.46
C PRO A 185 40.50 21.90 1.86
N CYS A 186 40.09 21.98 0.60
CA CYS A 186 39.48 20.86 -0.10
C CYS A 186 40.47 19.73 -0.42
N PHE A 187 39.98 18.50 -0.38
CA PHE A 187 40.73 17.29 -0.72
C PHE A 187 39.76 16.18 -1.20
N GLU A 188 40.29 15.09 -1.74
CA GLU A 188 39.44 13.96 -2.12
C GLU A 188 38.81 13.30 -0.89
N GLY A 189 37.48 13.21 -0.88
CA GLY A 189 36.73 12.69 0.28
C GLY A 189 36.24 13.75 1.26
N CYS A 190 36.18 15.03 0.85
CA CYS A 190 35.45 16.06 1.58
C CYS A 190 34.05 15.57 2.00
N THR A 191 33.65 15.92 3.22
CA THR A 191 32.35 15.55 3.77
C THR A 191 31.24 16.49 3.31
N SER A 192 31.55 17.64 2.73
CA SER A 192 30.61 18.60 2.16
C SER A 192 31.18 19.22 0.89
N ALA A 193 30.35 19.89 0.10
CA ALA A 193 30.76 20.45 -1.18
C ALA A 193 31.88 21.49 -1.01
N CYS A 194 32.97 21.29 -1.75
CA CYS A 194 34.01 22.28 -1.94
C CYS A 194 33.46 23.48 -2.72
N LYS A 195 33.73 24.70 -2.27
CA LYS A 195 33.40 25.91 -3.03
C LYS A 195 34.37 26.01 -4.21
N CYS A 196 33.87 25.82 -5.42
CA CYS A 196 34.62 25.99 -6.67
C CYS A 196 33.84 26.93 -7.60
N GLY A 197 33.99 28.25 -7.43
CA GLY A 197 33.20 29.22 -8.18
C GLY A 197 31.69 28.94 -8.02
N GLU A 198 30.98 28.80 -9.13
CA GLU A 198 29.55 28.47 -9.15
C GLU A 198 29.26 26.97 -9.33
N GLN A 199 30.30 26.13 -9.35
CA GLN A 199 30.16 24.69 -9.50
C GLN A 199 29.61 24.05 -8.22
N LYS A 200 28.81 22.99 -8.40
CA LYS A 200 28.19 22.24 -7.31
C LYS A 200 28.85 20.87 -7.18
N ASN A 201 28.73 20.26 -6.01
CA ASN A 201 29.09 18.87 -5.74
C ASN A 201 30.58 18.52 -6.02
N CYS A 202 31.46 19.52 -6.01
CA CYS A 202 32.90 19.30 -6.16
C CYS A 202 33.51 18.76 -4.85
N ALA A 203 34.47 17.85 -4.95
CA ALA A 203 35.38 17.50 -3.85
C ALA A 203 36.66 18.34 -3.90
N THR A 204 37.18 18.64 -5.10
CA THR A 204 38.38 19.48 -5.29
C THR A 204 38.19 20.46 -6.45
N CYS A 205 38.96 21.55 -6.47
CA CYS A 205 38.91 22.57 -7.52
C CYS A 205 40.24 22.74 -8.27
N SER A 206 40.13 23.15 -9.53
CA SER A 206 41.21 23.82 -10.26
C SER A 206 41.37 25.28 -9.80
N LEU A 207 42.51 25.89 -10.13
CA LEU A 207 42.78 27.32 -9.89
C LEU A 207 41.74 28.25 -10.56
N ALA A 208 41.12 27.81 -11.66
CA ALA A 208 40.09 28.55 -12.36
C ALA A 208 38.68 28.38 -11.76
N GLY A 209 38.54 27.61 -10.67
CA GLY A 209 37.27 27.39 -9.99
C GLY A 209 36.37 26.32 -10.60
N TYR A 210 36.89 25.44 -11.46
CA TYR A 210 36.16 24.26 -11.95
C TYR A 210 36.41 23.05 -11.05
N CYS A 211 35.44 22.14 -10.91
CA CYS A 211 35.66 20.87 -10.20
C CYS A 211 36.78 20.07 -10.88
N THR A 212 37.73 19.55 -10.11
CA THR A 212 38.73 18.58 -10.58
C THR A 212 38.37 17.14 -10.18
N SER A 213 37.65 16.98 -9.08
CA SER A 213 37.01 15.72 -8.67
C SER A 213 35.66 16.01 -8.01
N CYS A 214 34.78 15.02 -8.01
CA CYS A 214 33.43 15.13 -7.45
C CYS A 214 33.35 14.57 -6.03
N LEU A 215 32.37 15.04 -5.26
CA LEU A 215 32.01 14.42 -3.99
C LEU A 215 31.69 12.92 -4.17
N PRO A 216 31.83 12.12 -3.10
CA PRO A 216 31.34 10.75 -3.09
C PRO A 216 29.94 10.62 -3.69
N HIS A 217 29.77 9.64 -4.57
CA HIS A 217 28.53 9.33 -5.29
C HIS A 217 28.13 10.28 -6.43
N TYR A 218 28.94 11.30 -6.73
CA TYR A 218 28.77 12.15 -7.89
C TYR A 218 29.79 11.78 -8.97
N GLN A 219 29.42 11.97 -10.23
CA GLN A 219 30.26 11.78 -11.40
C GLN A 219 30.25 13.04 -12.27
N GLN A 220 31.36 13.26 -12.97
CA GLN A 220 31.47 14.34 -13.94
C GLN A 220 30.62 14.02 -15.18
N ASP A 221 29.92 15.01 -15.69
CA ASP A 221 29.36 14.97 -17.04
C ASP A 221 30.45 15.16 -18.11
N MET A 222 30.04 15.14 -19.38
CA MET A 222 30.94 15.35 -20.52
C MET A 222 31.64 16.72 -20.55
N PHE A 223 31.19 17.67 -19.74
CA PHE A 223 31.77 19.02 -19.61
C PHE A 223 32.61 19.17 -18.32
N GLY A 224 32.74 18.11 -17.52
CA GLY A 224 33.52 18.11 -16.28
C GLY A 224 32.77 18.58 -15.03
N ALA A 225 31.46 18.86 -15.13
CA ALA A 225 30.65 19.28 -13.98
C ALA A 225 30.08 18.08 -13.21
N CYS A 226 30.02 18.16 -11.88
CA CYS A 226 29.58 17.06 -11.01
C CYS A 226 28.05 16.96 -10.93
N THR A 227 27.43 16.68 -12.08
CA THR A 227 25.97 16.69 -12.31
C THR A 227 25.41 15.30 -12.59
N GLN A 228 26.22 14.25 -12.51
CA GLN A 228 25.75 12.87 -12.64
C GLN A 228 25.89 12.14 -11.31
N CYS A 229 25.10 11.08 -11.13
CA CYS A 229 25.19 10.21 -9.96
C CYS A 229 25.89 8.91 -10.31
N SER A 230 26.68 8.40 -9.35
CA SER A 230 27.28 7.09 -9.43
C SER A 230 26.23 5.98 -9.42
N TYR A 231 26.61 4.79 -9.89
CA TYR A 231 25.75 3.61 -9.83
C TYR A 231 25.18 3.39 -8.42
N GLY A 232 23.88 3.10 -8.34
CA GLY A 232 23.16 2.93 -7.08
C GLY A 232 22.63 4.23 -6.48
N TYR A 233 22.83 5.37 -7.13
CA TYR A 233 22.32 6.68 -6.72
C TYR A 233 21.47 7.34 -7.81
N GLU A 234 20.43 8.05 -7.39
CA GLU A 234 19.52 8.82 -8.23
C GLU A 234 19.60 10.31 -7.90
N MET A 235 19.48 11.15 -8.92
CA MET A 235 19.48 12.60 -8.75
C MET A 235 18.09 13.08 -8.31
N LEU A 236 18.03 13.76 -7.16
CA LEU A 236 16.85 14.47 -6.68
C LEU A 236 17.24 15.92 -6.34
N ASP A 237 16.67 16.91 -7.04
CA ASP A 237 16.91 18.34 -6.81
C ASP A 237 18.41 18.76 -6.70
N ASN A 238 19.28 18.08 -7.44
CA ASN A 238 20.76 18.20 -7.49
C ASN A 238 21.56 17.39 -6.45
N PHE A 239 20.91 16.56 -5.65
CA PHE A 239 21.57 15.65 -4.73
C PHE A 239 21.53 14.21 -5.25
N CYS A 240 22.66 13.52 -5.18
CA CYS A 240 22.72 12.08 -5.44
C CYS A 240 22.32 11.34 -4.18
N ILE A 241 21.12 10.75 -4.23
CA ILE A 241 20.52 10.02 -3.12
C ILE A 241 20.62 8.53 -3.43
N PRO A 242 20.91 7.67 -2.44
CA PRO A 242 20.86 6.23 -2.68
C PRO A 242 19.51 5.80 -3.23
N SER A 243 19.52 5.09 -4.37
CA SER A 243 18.28 4.75 -5.12
C SER A 243 17.33 3.90 -4.28
N TYR A 244 17.88 3.12 -3.35
CA TYR A 244 17.09 2.32 -2.41
C TYR A 244 16.27 3.17 -1.42
N LEU A 245 16.57 4.46 -1.28
CA LEU A 245 15.83 5.41 -0.43
C LEU A 245 14.84 6.29 -1.20
N THR A 246 14.98 6.40 -2.52
CA THR A 246 14.11 7.18 -3.40
C THR A 246 12.93 6.33 -3.87
N HIS A 247 12.32 5.53 -2.99
CA HIS A 247 11.12 4.64 -3.09
C HIS A 247 9.98 4.93 -4.12
N TRP A 248 10.02 6.06 -4.78
CA TRP A 248 9.18 6.60 -5.83
C TRP A 248 9.00 5.67 -7.03
N ASN A 249 9.89 4.69 -7.22
CA ASN A 249 9.77 3.68 -8.26
C ASN A 249 10.07 2.26 -7.76
N SER A 250 9.94 1.92 -6.47
CA SER A 250 10.36 0.57 -6.04
C SER A 250 9.65 -0.57 -6.77
N GLY A 251 8.46 -0.29 -7.33
CA GLY A 251 7.60 -1.25 -7.98
C GLY A 251 6.70 -1.98 -6.98
N THR A 252 5.77 -2.76 -7.51
CA THR A 252 4.99 -3.71 -6.72
C THR A 252 5.47 -5.12 -7.01
N CYS A 253 5.08 -6.10 -6.20
CA CYS A 253 5.38 -7.49 -6.47
C CYS A 253 4.43 -8.43 -5.75
N SER A 254 4.37 -9.67 -6.19
CA SER A 254 3.70 -10.78 -5.52
C SER A 254 4.62 -12.01 -5.55
N ARG A 255 4.17 -13.18 -5.06
CA ARG A 255 4.90 -14.45 -5.25
C ARG A 255 5.11 -14.83 -6.72
N VAL A 256 4.27 -14.32 -7.62
CA VAL A 256 4.27 -14.65 -9.05
C VAL A 256 4.55 -13.44 -9.95
N ASP A 257 4.43 -12.22 -9.43
CA ASP A 257 4.67 -10.98 -10.16
C ASP A 257 5.95 -10.30 -9.68
N TYR A 258 6.96 -10.25 -10.53
CA TYR A 258 8.30 -9.74 -10.20
C TYR A 258 8.50 -8.34 -10.79
N THR A 259 7.78 -7.33 -10.28
CA THR A 259 7.86 -5.96 -10.82
C THR A 259 8.66 -4.98 -9.95
N CYS A 260 9.54 -5.49 -9.08
CA CYS A 260 10.43 -4.64 -8.29
C CYS A 260 11.58 -4.06 -9.13
N LYS A 261 11.95 -2.81 -8.87
CA LYS A 261 13.13 -2.16 -9.47
C LYS A 261 14.43 -2.60 -8.81
N ALA A 262 15.54 -2.38 -9.52
CA ALA A 262 16.87 -2.65 -8.99
C ALA A 262 17.11 -1.91 -7.67
N GLY A 263 17.69 -2.59 -6.68
CA GLY A 263 17.91 -2.06 -5.32
C GLY A 263 16.78 -2.33 -4.32
N PHE A 264 15.73 -3.03 -4.74
CA PHE A 264 14.58 -3.41 -3.90
C PHE A 264 14.40 -4.93 -3.84
N TYR A 265 13.69 -5.43 -2.84
CA TYR A 265 13.26 -6.81 -2.69
C TYR A 265 11.73 -6.90 -2.57
N CYS A 266 11.20 -8.09 -2.84
CA CYS A 266 9.78 -8.34 -2.73
C CYS A 266 9.42 -8.98 -1.38
N PRO A 267 8.63 -8.32 -0.50
CA PRO A 267 8.21 -8.89 0.78
C PRO A 267 6.95 -9.78 0.69
N ALA A 268 6.48 -10.11 -0.52
CA ALA A 268 5.20 -10.78 -0.70
C ALA A 268 5.22 -12.23 -0.19
N THR A 269 4.32 -12.55 0.73
CA THR A 269 4.07 -13.94 1.18
C THR A 269 2.87 -14.59 0.48
N SER A 270 2.17 -13.85 -0.38
CA SER A 270 0.98 -14.29 -1.12
C SER A 270 0.99 -13.79 -2.56
N ASN A 271 -0.06 -14.10 -3.32
CA ASN A 271 -0.23 -13.62 -4.70
C ASN A 271 -0.80 -12.19 -4.77
N HIS A 272 -1.06 -11.54 -3.63
CA HIS A 272 -1.47 -10.14 -3.63
C HIS A 272 -0.26 -9.24 -3.88
N LEU A 273 -0.46 -8.22 -4.73
CA LEU A 273 0.53 -7.19 -4.99
C LEU A 273 0.80 -6.37 -3.72
N VAL A 274 2.06 -6.33 -3.31
CA VAL A 274 2.59 -5.51 -2.22
C VAL A 274 3.69 -4.59 -2.74
N GLN A 275 4.01 -3.54 -1.98
CA GLN A 275 5.07 -2.61 -2.35
C GLN A 275 6.44 -3.27 -2.15
N CYS A 276 7.35 -3.09 -3.11
CA CYS A 276 8.73 -3.55 -2.97
C CYS A 276 9.49 -2.69 -1.96
N LEU A 277 10.32 -3.32 -1.13
CA LEU A 277 11.06 -2.70 -0.04
C LEU A 277 12.56 -2.64 -0.35
N PRO A 278 13.34 -1.73 0.23
CA PRO A 278 14.76 -1.60 -0.08
C PRO A 278 15.56 -2.79 0.41
N CYS A 279 16.57 -3.17 -0.35
CA CYS A 279 17.61 -4.10 0.10
C CYS A 279 18.27 -3.60 1.40
N ARG A 280 18.10 -4.31 2.51
CA ARG A 280 18.59 -3.92 3.85
C ARG A 280 18.93 -5.14 4.72
N GLU A 281 19.58 -4.89 5.84
CA GLU A 281 19.99 -5.91 6.82
C GLU A 281 18.85 -6.58 7.61
N ASP A 282 17.61 -6.07 7.49
CA ASP A 282 16.40 -6.64 8.11
C ASP A 282 15.58 -7.53 7.16
N MET A 283 16.10 -7.82 5.96
CA MET A 283 15.56 -8.83 5.06
C MET A 283 15.47 -10.19 5.76
N LYS A 284 14.31 -10.84 5.64
CA LYS A 284 14.06 -12.15 6.25
C LYS A 284 14.62 -13.25 5.38
N PHE A 285 14.89 -14.40 5.98
CA PHE A 285 15.28 -15.61 5.24
C PHE A 285 14.26 -15.94 4.14
N GLY A 286 14.74 -15.96 2.89
CA GLY A 286 13.90 -16.12 1.69
C GLY A 286 13.64 -14.82 0.91
N ASP A 287 13.89 -13.65 1.50
CA ASP A 287 13.84 -12.38 0.78
C ASP A 287 15.06 -12.22 -0.14
N SER A 288 14.88 -11.52 -1.27
CA SER A 288 15.90 -11.44 -2.31
C SER A 288 15.88 -10.10 -3.03
N CYS A 289 17.03 -9.45 -3.08
CA CYS A 289 17.23 -8.22 -3.83
C CYS A 289 17.10 -8.44 -5.33
N TYR A 290 16.60 -7.41 -6.00
CA TYR A 290 16.61 -7.28 -7.45
C TYR A 290 17.84 -6.45 -7.78
N CYS A 291 18.86 -7.03 -8.42
CA CYS A 291 20.01 -6.28 -8.90
C CYS A 291 19.77 -5.67 -10.30
N LEU A 292 18.73 -6.14 -10.99
CA LEU A 292 18.22 -5.62 -12.24
C LEU A 292 16.68 -5.46 -12.14
N ASP A 293 16.14 -4.48 -12.86
CA ASP A 293 14.69 -4.22 -12.87
C ASP A 293 13.89 -5.46 -13.27
N ASN A 294 12.87 -5.78 -12.48
CA ASN A 294 11.94 -6.88 -12.69
C ASN A 294 12.58 -8.28 -12.74
N VAL A 295 13.85 -8.40 -12.34
CA VAL A 295 14.60 -9.66 -12.34
C VAL A 295 15.03 -10.00 -10.90
N PRO A 296 14.37 -10.96 -10.24
CA PRO A 296 14.74 -11.36 -8.88
C PRO A 296 16.13 -11.99 -8.89
N THR A 297 17.04 -11.49 -8.03
CA THR A 297 18.41 -12.00 -7.93
C THR A 297 18.53 -12.84 -6.66
N GLN A 298 18.48 -14.17 -6.80
CA GLN A 298 18.37 -15.12 -5.69
C GLN A 298 19.36 -14.89 -4.54
N ASN A 299 18.84 -14.93 -3.31
CA ASN A 299 19.56 -14.81 -2.04
C ASN A 299 20.42 -13.55 -1.91
N CYS A 300 20.21 -12.56 -2.77
CA CYS A 300 21.00 -11.36 -2.78
C CYS A 300 20.53 -10.39 -1.70
N ILE A 301 21.45 -9.82 -0.94
CA ILE A 301 21.18 -8.75 0.04
C ILE A 301 21.91 -7.46 -0.29
N GLU A 302 22.88 -7.50 -1.23
CA GLU A 302 23.60 -6.33 -1.69
C GLU A 302 23.99 -6.47 -3.16
N CYS A 303 23.74 -5.42 -3.93
CA CYS A 303 24.05 -5.36 -5.35
C CYS A 303 25.08 -4.26 -5.64
N ALA A 304 26.01 -4.50 -6.56
CA ALA A 304 26.87 -3.49 -7.15
C ALA A 304 26.98 -3.69 -8.67
N ASN A 305 26.85 -2.61 -9.43
CA ASN A 305 26.94 -2.60 -10.90
C ASN A 305 26.07 -3.66 -11.59
N GLY A 306 24.83 -3.84 -11.14
CA GLY A 306 23.87 -4.80 -11.68
C GLY A 306 24.09 -6.26 -11.23
N ASN A 307 25.13 -6.52 -10.44
CA ASN A 307 25.48 -7.85 -9.96
C ASN A 307 25.29 -7.97 -8.46
N CYS A 308 25.00 -9.18 -7.97
CA CYS A 308 24.98 -9.46 -6.55
C CYS A 308 26.40 -9.52 -5.98
N THR A 309 26.68 -8.72 -4.96
CA THR A 309 27.98 -8.68 -4.27
C THR A 309 27.94 -9.32 -2.89
N ARG A 310 26.77 -9.41 -2.27
CA ARG A 310 26.59 -10.07 -0.97
C ARG A 310 25.30 -10.87 -0.95
N ILE A 311 25.40 -12.12 -0.50
CA ILE A 311 24.27 -13.04 -0.37
C ILE A 311 23.96 -13.31 1.09
N MET A 312 22.71 -13.59 1.41
CA MET A 312 22.31 -13.99 2.76
C MET A 312 22.72 -15.44 3.02
N ILE A 313 23.44 -15.66 4.10
CA ILE A 313 23.91 -16.98 4.55
C ILE A 313 23.38 -17.18 5.97
N GLU A 314 22.76 -18.32 6.23
CA GLU A 314 22.14 -18.63 7.53
C GLU A 314 23.19 -18.66 8.67
N GLN A 315 22.98 -17.86 9.72
CA GLN A 315 23.76 -17.93 10.96
C GLN A 315 23.33 -19.17 11.76
N ALA A 316 24.08 -20.27 11.58
CA ALA A 316 24.24 -21.25 12.65
C ALA A 316 25.60 -21.04 13.31
N ASP A 317 25.56 -20.46 14.50
CA ASP A 317 26.50 -20.52 15.62
C ASP A 317 28.00 -20.20 15.40
N THR A 318 28.57 -19.47 16.37
CA THR A 318 29.91 -18.89 16.35
C THR A 318 31.04 -19.92 16.46
N SER A 319 31.77 -20.23 15.37
CA SER A 319 33.19 -20.63 15.40
C SER A 319 33.84 -20.71 14.00
N PRO A 320 35.18 -20.53 13.87
CA PRO A 320 35.83 -20.09 12.63
C PRO A 320 36.17 -21.22 11.65
N HIS A 321 36.00 -20.89 10.36
CA HIS A 321 36.62 -21.45 9.16
C HIS A 321 36.76 -22.98 9.03
N THR A 322 35.85 -23.63 8.30
CA THR A 322 36.04 -24.08 6.90
C THR A 322 34.95 -25.08 6.48
N LYS A 323 34.36 -24.84 5.29
CA LYS A 323 33.53 -25.75 4.48
C LYS A 323 32.13 -26.09 5.01
N ARG A 324 31.15 -25.26 4.64
CA ARG A 324 29.71 -25.63 4.62
C ARG A 324 29.24 -25.85 3.16
N CYS A 325 28.24 -26.71 2.99
CA CYS A 325 27.70 -27.13 1.70
C CYS A 325 26.87 -26.04 1.01
N LEU A 326 26.68 -26.16 -0.31
CA LEU A 326 25.82 -25.27 -1.11
C LEU A 326 24.34 -25.36 -0.69
N LEU A 327 23.54 -24.33 -0.95
CA LEU A 327 22.11 -24.31 -0.61
C LEU A 327 21.37 -25.49 -1.28
N GLY A 328 20.42 -26.08 -0.56
CA GLY A 328 19.73 -27.29 -0.99
C GLY A 328 20.47 -28.58 -0.62
N CYS A 329 21.73 -28.50 -0.14
CA CYS A 329 22.60 -29.64 0.10
C CYS A 329 22.76 -30.00 1.60
N SER A 330 22.18 -31.12 2.01
CA SER A 330 22.30 -31.66 3.38
C SER A 330 23.66 -32.32 3.66
N GLN A 331 24.38 -32.81 2.64
CA GLN A 331 25.74 -33.37 2.78
C GLN A 331 26.58 -33.11 1.52
N CYS A 332 27.82 -32.66 1.68
CA CYS A 332 28.76 -32.39 0.57
C CYS A 332 30.17 -32.88 0.89
N ASN A 333 31.00 -33.03 -0.14
CA ASN A 333 32.39 -33.39 0.03
C ASN A 333 33.30 -32.18 0.34
N ALA A 334 34.60 -32.42 0.47
CA ALA A 334 35.59 -31.39 0.77
C ALA A 334 35.69 -30.26 -0.29
N ASP A 335 35.16 -30.46 -1.50
CA ASP A 335 35.14 -29.46 -2.58
C ASP A 335 33.76 -28.82 -2.74
N GLN A 336 32.88 -28.95 -1.73
CA GLN A 336 31.51 -28.43 -1.69
C GLN A 336 30.58 -29.01 -2.78
N ARG A 337 30.98 -30.07 -3.48
CA ARG A 337 30.10 -30.86 -4.35
C ARG A 337 29.09 -31.60 -3.50
N CYS A 338 27.82 -31.40 -3.80
CA CYS A 338 26.74 -32.03 -3.06
C CYS A 338 26.70 -33.56 -3.26
N LEU A 339 26.56 -34.27 -2.15
CA LEU A 339 26.39 -35.72 -2.05
C LEU A 339 24.94 -36.09 -1.70
N LYS A 340 24.24 -35.21 -0.97
CA LYS A 340 22.84 -35.39 -0.59
C LYS A 340 22.14 -34.03 -0.47
N CYS A 341 20.97 -33.89 -1.09
CA CYS A 341 20.14 -32.69 -0.94
C CYS A 341 19.26 -32.75 0.31
N ASP A 342 18.71 -31.61 0.71
CA ASP A 342 17.63 -31.54 1.69
C ASP A 342 16.30 -32.01 1.08
N ASP A 343 15.28 -32.10 1.92
CA ASP A 343 14.00 -32.71 1.59
C ASP A 343 13.19 -31.92 0.54
N THR A 344 13.63 -30.71 0.18
CA THR A 344 12.94 -29.83 -0.78
C THR A 344 13.67 -29.68 -2.11
N HIS A 345 14.84 -30.31 -2.27
CA HIS A 345 15.68 -30.19 -3.47
C HIS A 345 16.16 -31.56 -3.99
N VAL A 346 16.44 -31.63 -5.30
CA VAL A 346 16.96 -32.84 -5.95
C VAL A 346 18.41 -32.65 -6.38
N LEU A 347 19.22 -33.69 -6.19
CA LEU A 347 20.65 -33.69 -6.52
C LEU A 347 20.85 -33.83 -8.03
N ASP A 348 21.42 -32.78 -8.64
CA ASP A 348 21.98 -32.86 -9.98
C ASP A 348 23.34 -33.56 -9.91
N TYR A 349 23.43 -34.79 -10.39
CA TYR A 349 24.66 -35.59 -10.39
C TYR A 349 25.72 -35.07 -11.38
N SER A 350 25.35 -34.23 -12.34
CA SER A 350 26.27 -33.68 -13.34
C SER A 350 27.08 -32.54 -12.75
N ASN A 351 26.40 -31.68 -11.99
CA ASN A 351 26.99 -30.46 -11.41
C ASN A 351 27.21 -30.55 -9.89
N HIS A 352 26.70 -31.62 -9.26
CA HIS A 352 26.69 -31.84 -7.80
C HIS A 352 26.10 -30.66 -7.04
N THR A 353 24.95 -30.20 -7.49
CA THR A 353 24.17 -29.10 -6.92
C THR A 353 22.73 -29.55 -6.65
N CYS A 354 22.01 -28.82 -5.80
CA CYS A 354 20.63 -29.12 -5.46
C CYS A 354 19.69 -28.10 -6.11
N SER A 355 18.69 -28.59 -6.84
CA SER A 355 17.73 -27.73 -7.57
C SER A 355 16.31 -27.90 -7.03
N PHE A 356 15.53 -26.82 -7.11
CA PHE A 356 14.11 -26.82 -6.76
C PHE A 356 13.33 -27.71 -7.75
N CYS A 357 12.25 -28.32 -7.30
CA CYS A 357 11.55 -29.33 -8.07
C CYS A 357 10.78 -28.72 -9.25
N ASP A 358 11.40 -28.76 -10.42
CA ASP A 358 10.79 -28.37 -11.69
C ASP A 358 9.63 -29.33 -12.03
N GLU A 359 8.40 -28.81 -12.04
CA GLU A 359 7.17 -29.56 -12.34
C GLU A 359 7.15 -30.16 -13.77
N ASN A 360 8.06 -29.71 -14.65
CA ASN A 360 8.24 -30.30 -15.97
C ASN A 360 8.94 -31.66 -15.91
N GLN A 361 9.87 -31.86 -14.98
CA GLN A 361 10.75 -33.04 -14.91
C GLN A 361 10.51 -33.92 -13.67
N PHE A 362 9.85 -33.39 -12.63
CA PHE A 362 9.66 -34.06 -11.34
C PHE A 362 8.22 -33.88 -10.82
N ILE A 363 7.78 -34.77 -9.93
CA ILE A 363 6.51 -34.66 -9.20
C ILE A 363 6.75 -34.74 -7.69
N ILE A 364 5.88 -34.09 -6.91
CA ILE A 364 5.97 -34.07 -5.44
C ILE A 364 5.33 -35.34 -4.87
N THR A 365 6.01 -35.99 -3.93
CA THR A 365 5.60 -37.16 -3.18
C THR A 365 4.62 -36.77 -2.07
N THR A 366 3.94 -37.76 -1.49
CA THR A 366 3.04 -37.59 -0.34
C THR A 366 3.77 -37.12 0.92
N SER A 367 5.09 -37.31 0.98
CA SER A 367 5.98 -36.80 2.03
C SER A 367 6.54 -35.40 1.73
N GLY A 368 6.16 -34.76 0.61
CA GLY A 368 6.65 -33.45 0.21
C GLY A 368 8.03 -33.44 -0.47
N LEU A 369 8.59 -34.63 -0.76
CA LEU A 369 9.86 -34.81 -1.48
C LEU A 369 9.62 -34.83 -2.98
N CYS A 370 10.65 -34.72 -3.81
CA CYS A 370 10.49 -34.74 -5.26
C CYS A 370 11.06 -36.00 -5.88
N THR A 371 10.30 -36.55 -6.83
CA THR A 371 10.66 -37.78 -7.52
C THR A 371 10.54 -37.57 -9.04
N PRO A 372 11.45 -38.11 -9.86
CA PRO A 372 11.38 -37.95 -11.31
C PRO A 372 9.99 -38.27 -11.85
N LYS A 373 9.49 -37.43 -12.74
CA LYS A 373 8.18 -37.55 -13.37
C LYS A 373 8.19 -38.71 -14.36
N CYS A 374 7.08 -39.42 -14.45
CA CYS A 374 6.86 -40.45 -15.45
C CYS A 374 6.31 -39.79 -16.71
N GLU A 375 6.96 -39.95 -17.86
CA GLU A 375 6.53 -39.30 -19.10
C GLU A 375 5.17 -39.80 -19.61
N ASN A 376 4.73 -41.01 -19.20
CA ASN A 376 3.43 -41.58 -19.54
C ASN A 376 2.91 -42.48 -18.42
N LEU A 377 2.26 -41.89 -17.41
CA LEU A 377 1.75 -42.62 -16.25
C LEU A 377 0.34 -43.19 -16.52
N PRO A 378 0.15 -44.51 -16.58
CA PRO A 378 -1.17 -45.10 -16.83
C PRO A 378 -2.15 -44.81 -15.70
N VAL A 379 -3.44 -44.87 -16.01
CA VAL A 379 -4.49 -44.71 -15.01
C VAL A 379 -4.43 -45.86 -13.99
N GLY A 380 -4.52 -45.54 -12.70
CA GLY A 380 -4.35 -46.47 -11.59
C GLY A 380 -2.89 -46.69 -11.16
N TYR A 381 -1.95 -45.89 -11.68
CA TYR A 381 -0.53 -45.92 -11.32
C TYR A 381 -0.08 -44.58 -10.72
N TYR A 382 0.90 -44.64 -9.82
CA TYR A 382 1.62 -43.47 -9.30
C TYR A 382 3.09 -43.54 -9.74
N CYS A 383 3.77 -42.40 -9.81
CA CYS A 383 5.17 -42.39 -10.20
C CYS A 383 6.07 -42.51 -8.98
N LYS A 384 6.94 -43.52 -8.97
CA LYS A 384 7.97 -43.73 -7.96
C LYS A 384 9.32 -43.75 -8.63
N ASN A 385 10.08 -42.68 -8.44
CA ASN A 385 11.43 -42.50 -8.98
C ASN A 385 11.50 -42.68 -10.50
N GLY A 386 10.58 -42.03 -11.23
CA GLY A 386 10.50 -42.09 -12.68
C GLY A 386 9.89 -43.39 -13.24
N LYS A 387 9.42 -44.31 -12.39
CA LYS A 387 8.78 -45.56 -12.81
C LYS A 387 7.32 -45.65 -12.36
N PRO A 388 6.39 -46.04 -13.26
CA PRO A 388 5.01 -46.32 -12.88
C PRO A 388 4.90 -47.54 -11.95
N GLU A 389 4.28 -47.37 -10.78
CA GLU A 389 3.87 -48.46 -9.88
C GLU A 389 2.35 -48.41 -9.65
N LEU A 390 1.74 -49.57 -9.39
CA LEU A 390 0.31 -49.66 -9.10
C LEU A 390 -0.03 -48.89 -7.83
N CYS A 391 -1.12 -48.13 -7.85
CA CYS A 391 -1.55 -47.39 -6.66
C CYS A 391 -2.00 -48.34 -5.55
N THR A 392 -1.40 -48.16 -4.38
CA THR A 392 -1.76 -48.80 -3.11
C THR A 392 -2.00 -47.75 -2.03
N GLU A 393 -2.45 -48.16 -0.84
CA GLU A 393 -2.60 -47.25 0.31
C GLU A 393 -1.26 -46.58 0.71
N ASP A 394 -0.13 -47.19 0.36
CA ASP A 394 1.23 -46.70 0.63
C ASP A 394 1.85 -45.91 -0.54
N SER A 395 1.04 -45.48 -1.51
CA SER A 395 1.54 -44.74 -2.68
C SER A 395 2.31 -43.49 -2.26
N THR A 396 3.56 -43.39 -2.71
CA THR A 396 4.43 -42.28 -2.30
C THR A 396 4.21 -41.03 -3.14
N SER A 397 3.38 -41.03 -4.18
CA SER A 397 3.02 -39.82 -4.92
C SER A 397 1.57 -39.91 -5.38
N MET A 398 1.04 -38.82 -5.95
CA MET A 398 -0.35 -38.77 -6.40
C MET A 398 -0.64 -39.88 -7.43
N CYS A 399 -1.71 -40.64 -7.19
CA CYS A 399 -2.19 -41.64 -8.11
C CYS A 399 -2.85 -40.97 -9.34
N SER A 400 -2.57 -41.49 -10.53
CA SER A 400 -3.20 -41.05 -11.77
C SER A 400 -4.61 -41.62 -11.89
N CYS A 401 -5.64 -40.85 -11.50
CA CYS A 401 -7.05 -41.23 -11.53
C CYS A 401 -7.85 -40.40 -12.55
N GLY A 402 -7.37 -40.39 -13.80
CA GLY A 402 -8.01 -39.66 -14.89
C GLY A 402 -7.95 -38.14 -14.65
N VAL A 403 -9.11 -37.51 -14.47
CA VAL A 403 -9.22 -36.07 -14.19
C VAL A 403 -9.16 -35.72 -12.70
N ALA A 404 -9.32 -36.72 -11.82
CA ALA A 404 -9.28 -36.50 -10.38
C ALA A 404 -7.84 -36.25 -9.90
N LYS A 405 -7.70 -35.27 -9.00
CA LYS A 405 -6.41 -34.89 -8.39
C LYS A 405 -6.41 -35.26 -6.91
N ASN A 406 -5.21 -35.32 -6.34
CA ASN A 406 -4.97 -35.59 -4.93
C ASN A 406 -5.45 -36.97 -4.44
N CYS A 407 -5.56 -37.96 -5.33
CA CYS A 407 -5.95 -39.32 -4.98
C CYS A 407 -4.75 -40.14 -4.47
N ALA A 408 -4.95 -40.92 -3.40
CA ALA A 408 -4.09 -42.04 -3.00
C ALA A 408 -4.48 -43.32 -3.74
N LEU A 409 -5.79 -43.53 -3.95
CA LEU A 409 -6.35 -44.67 -4.68
C LEU A 409 -7.47 -44.21 -5.61
N CYS A 410 -7.60 -44.83 -6.78
CA CYS A 410 -8.70 -44.59 -7.71
C CYS A 410 -9.89 -45.52 -7.42
N ASN A 411 -11.11 -45.05 -7.70
CA ASN A 411 -12.27 -45.94 -7.81
C ASN A 411 -12.27 -46.69 -9.16
N PRO A 412 -13.08 -47.75 -9.32
CA PRO A 412 -13.13 -48.56 -10.54
C PRO A 412 -13.53 -47.79 -11.81
N ASP A 413 -14.25 -46.67 -11.67
CA ASP A 413 -14.61 -45.74 -12.75
C ASP A 413 -13.44 -44.85 -13.19
N ASN A 414 -12.30 -44.92 -12.48
CA ASN A 414 -11.03 -44.29 -12.83
C ASN A 414 -11.05 -42.75 -12.95
N ASN A 415 -12.16 -42.10 -12.59
CA ASN A 415 -12.35 -40.66 -12.67
C ASN A 415 -12.65 -40.00 -11.32
N THR A 416 -12.74 -40.79 -10.25
CA THR A 416 -12.94 -40.33 -8.88
C THR A 416 -11.92 -40.97 -7.93
N CYS A 417 -11.63 -40.30 -6.80
CA CYS A 417 -10.74 -40.85 -5.81
C CYS A 417 -11.50 -41.82 -4.88
N LYS A 418 -10.96 -43.02 -4.68
CA LYS A 418 -11.42 -43.93 -3.62
C LYS A 418 -10.94 -43.48 -2.24
N GLN A 419 -9.73 -42.92 -2.20
CA GLN A 419 -9.10 -42.41 -0.99
C GLN A 419 -8.22 -41.21 -1.36
N CYS A 420 -8.24 -40.17 -0.53
CA CYS A 420 -7.41 -38.98 -0.70
C CYS A 420 -6.01 -39.16 -0.11
N LEU A 421 -5.06 -38.37 -0.58
CA LEU A 421 -3.75 -38.23 0.06
C LEU A 421 -3.89 -37.69 1.50
N ASN A 422 -2.90 -37.98 2.36
CA ASN A 422 -2.89 -37.53 3.75
C ASN A 422 -3.05 -36.00 3.86
N ALA A 423 -3.85 -35.56 4.83
CA ALA A 423 -4.22 -34.15 5.06
C ALA A 423 -5.05 -33.47 3.95
N ILE A 424 -5.68 -34.25 3.07
CA ILE A 424 -6.63 -33.79 2.04
C ILE A 424 -7.99 -34.44 2.29
N HIS A 425 -9.08 -33.68 2.19
CA HIS A 425 -10.44 -34.14 2.49
C HIS A 425 -11.22 -34.49 1.22
N MET A 426 -12.02 -35.55 1.29
CA MET A 426 -12.95 -35.90 0.21
C MET A 426 -14.26 -35.14 0.41
N ASP A 427 -14.72 -34.45 -0.63
CA ASP A 427 -16.04 -33.83 -0.64
C ASP A 427 -17.15 -34.88 -0.86
N TYR A 428 -18.40 -34.41 -0.83
CA TYR A 428 -19.59 -35.27 -0.99
C TYR A 428 -19.77 -35.81 -2.42
N THR A 429 -18.97 -35.35 -3.39
CA THR A 429 -18.97 -35.80 -4.78
C THR A 429 -17.82 -36.77 -5.11
N GLY A 430 -16.92 -37.02 -4.15
CA GLY A 430 -15.80 -37.94 -4.30
C GLY A 430 -14.51 -37.31 -4.83
N ILE A 431 -14.38 -35.97 -4.75
CA ILE A 431 -13.19 -35.22 -5.16
C ILE A 431 -12.36 -34.84 -3.93
N CYS A 432 -11.04 -34.96 -4.04
CA CYS A 432 -10.11 -34.68 -2.95
C CYS A 432 -9.60 -33.23 -2.99
N VAL A 433 -10.04 -32.42 -2.03
CA VAL A 433 -9.77 -30.97 -1.93
C VAL A 433 -8.85 -30.62 -0.76
N LYS A 434 -7.96 -29.64 -0.97
CA LYS A 434 -7.00 -29.21 0.05
C LYS A 434 -7.71 -28.39 1.15
N PRO A 435 -7.22 -28.40 2.40
CA PRO A 435 -7.87 -27.73 3.53
C PRO A 435 -8.14 -26.22 3.33
N ALA A 436 -7.28 -25.51 2.60
CA ALA A 436 -7.46 -24.09 2.29
C ALA A 436 -8.61 -23.81 1.33
N ASP A 437 -8.92 -24.76 0.43
CA ASP A 437 -10.03 -24.66 -0.53
C ASP A 437 -11.36 -25.08 0.12
N TRP A 438 -11.30 -25.98 1.12
CA TRP A 438 -12.44 -26.41 1.93
C TRP A 438 -13.01 -25.29 2.83
N GLU A 439 -12.17 -24.38 3.33
CA GLU A 439 -12.66 -23.23 4.12
C GLU A 439 -13.45 -22.21 3.28
N LEU A 440 -13.18 -22.13 1.97
CA LEU A 440 -13.99 -21.31 1.05
C LEU A 440 -15.38 -21.91 0.82
N GLU A 441 -15.49 -23.24 0.72
CA GLU A 441 -16.79 -23.92 0.61
C GLU A 441 -17.57 -23.88 1.93
N LYS A 442 -16.90 -23.95 3.09
CA LYS A 442 -17.55 -23.72 4.40
C LYS A 442 -18.00 -22.29 4.62
N GLN A 443 -17.36 -21.29 4.00
CA GLN A 443 -17.87 -19.91 4.02
C GLN A 443 -19.08 -19.72 3.09
N GLN A 444 -19.24 -20.55 2.05
CA GLN A 444 -20.43 -20.56 1.20
C GLN A 444 -21.55 -21.50 1.72
N ALA A 445 -21.24 -22.50 2.54
CA ALA A 445 -22.22 -23.35 3.23
C ALA A 445 -22.55 -22.87 4.66
N GLY A 446 -21.75 -21.94 5.21
CA GLY A 446 -21.87 -21.41 6.58
C GLY A 446 -22.90 -20.28 6.74
N GLU A 447 -23.53 -19.82 5.65
CA GLU A 447 -24.70 -18.94 5.72
C GLU A 447 -26.03 -19.70 5.87
N GLU A 448 -26.00 -21.03 6.05
CA GLU A 448 -27.20 -21.86 6.23
C GLU A 448 -27.36 -22.53 7.62
N SER A 449 -26.53 -22.22 8.63
CA SER A 449 -26.68 -22.83 9.96
C SER A 449 -26.56 -21.85 11.13
N ALA A 450 -27.51 -20.91 11.23
CA ALA A 450 -27.89 -20.30 12.50
C ALA A 450 -29.30 -19.67 12.40
N ASP A 451 -30.33 -20.52 12.37
CA ASP A 451 -31.50 -20.36 13.24
C ASP A 451 -32.44 -21.56 13.07
N GLU A 452 -32.27 -22.55 13.94
CA GLU A 452 -33.29 -23.55 14.19
C GLU A 452 -33.81 -23.34 15.61
N HIS A 453 -34.95 -22.65 15.72
CA HIS A 453 -36.04 -23.06 16.62
C HIS A 453 -37.40 -22.55 16.10
N SER A 454 -38.27 -23.53 15.86
CA SER A 454 -39.74 -23.48 15.73
C SER A 454 -40.38 -23.05 14.39
N ALA A 455 -40.42 -24.05 13.48
CA ALA A 455 -41.60 -24.54 12.74
C ALA A 455 -42.59 -23.55 12.08
N GLY A 456 -42.63 -23.55 10.73
CA GLY A 456 -43.80 -23.08 9.96
C GLY A 456 -43.61 -22.85 8.45
N THR A 457 -43.55 -23.92 7.65
CA THR A 457 -44.09 -24.05 6.26
C THR A 457 -43.77 -23.02 5.15
N PHE A 458 -43.02 -23.53 4.16
CA PHE A 458 -43.25 -23.55 2.69
C PHE A 458 -43.03 -22.31 1.78
N GLU A 459 -42.24 -22.58 0.73
CA GLU A 459 -41.84 -21.84 -0.48
C GLU A 459 -42.79 -20.75 -1.03
N VAL A 460 -42.28 -19.54 -1.39
CA VAL A 460 -42.62 -18.80 -2.64
C VAL A 460 -41.59 -17.66 -2.92
N GLY A 461 -40.44 -17.94 -3.56
CA GLY A 461 -39.44 -16.90 -3.89
C GLY A 461 -39.39 -16.45 -5.36
N ALA A 462 -39.80 -17.31 -6.29
CA ALA A 462 -39.63 -17.05 -7.73
C ALA A 462 -40.78 -16.25 -8.38
N TYR A 463 -41.91 -16.04 -7.69
CA TYR A 463 -43.11 -15.42 -8.26
C TYR A 463 -43.18 -13.88 -8.13
N LEU A 464 -42.43 -13.27 -7.22
CA LEU A 464 -42.54 -11.83 -6.95
C LEU A 464 -41.88 -10.94 -8.02
N GLY A 465 -40.79 -11.40 -8.63
CA GLY A 465 -40.10 -10.65 -9.70
C GLY A 465 -40.93 -10.55 -10.98
N VAL A 466 -41.65 -11.62 -11.32
CA VAL A 466 -42.50 -11.66 -12.53
C VAL A 466 -43.76 -10.82 -12.34
N ILE A 467 -44.36 -10.82 -11.15
CA ILE A 467 -45.56 -10.01 -10.84
C ILE A 467 -45.23 -8.51 -10.86
N ALA A 468 -44.07 -8.10 -10.34
CA ALA A 468 -43.63 -6.70 -10.38
C ALA A 468 -43.43 -6.20 -11.83
N ALA A 469 -42.86 -7.03 -12.71
CA ALA A 469 -42.67 -6.70 -14.12
C ALA A 469 -44.00 -6.61 -14.89
N VAL A 470 -44.95 -7.51 -14.61
CA VAL A 470 -46.29 -7.49 -15.24
C VAL A 470 -47.12 -6.29 -14.77
N LEU A 471 -47.06 -5.92 -13.48
CA LEU A 471 -47.75 -4.74 -12.96
C LEU A 471 -47.18 -3.43 -13.53
N ALA A 472 -45.86 -3.36 -13.73
CA ALA A 472 -45.22 -2.21 -14.39
C ALA A 472 -45.71 -2.04 -15.84
N LEU A 473 -45.81 -3.13 -16.60
CA LEU A 473 -46.30 -3.10 -17.98
C LEU A 473 -47.78 -2.71 -18.09
N ILE A 474 -48.63 -3.22 -17.20
CA ILE A 474 -50.06 -2.84 -17.16
C ILE A 474 -50.21 -1.35 -16.83
N SER A 475 -49.40 -0.80 -15.93
CA SER A 475 -49.44 0.63 -15.59
C SER A 475 -49.09 1.52 -16.80
N CYS A 476 -48.12 1.12 -17.63
CA CYS A 476 -47.72 1.86 -18.83
C CYS A 476 -48.82 1.86 -19.91
N VAL A 477 -49.55 0.76 -20.07
CA VAL A 477 -50.68 0.67 -21.02
C VAL A 477 -51.88 1.51 -20.54
N CYS A 478 -52.16 1.53 -19.24
CA CYS A 478 -53.22 2.35 -18.68
C CYS A 478 -52.92 3.87 -18.78
N ILE A 479 -51.67 4.28 -18.57
CA ILE A 479 -51.26 5.69 -18.69
C ILE A 479 -51.35 6.16 -20.14
N THR A 480 -50.91 5.35 -21.10
CA THR A 480 -51.01 5.67 -22.53
C THR A 480 -52.46 5.74 -23.01
N ALA A 481 -53.33 4.82 -22.57
CA ALA A 481 -54.76 4.87 -22.86
C ALA A 481 -55.45 6.11 -22.24
N TYR A 482 -55.10 6.48 -21.00
CA TYR A 482 -55.64 7.67 -20.34
C TYR A 482 -55.28 8.96 -21.09
N ILE A 483 -54.04 9.08 -21.60
CA ILE A 483 -53.60 10.25 -22.38
C ILE A 483 -54.38 10.36 -23.71
N VAL A 484 -54.63 9.23 -24.38
CA VAL A 484 -55.41 9.19 -25.64
C VAL A 484 -56.87 9.59 -25.40
N VAL A 485 -57.52 9.07 -24.36
CA VAL A 485 -58.91 9.42 -24.01
C VAL A 485 -59.04 10.89 -23.57
N LYS A 486 -58.05 11.42 -22.84
CA LYS A 486 -58.02 12.83 -22.43
C LYS A 486 -57.84 13.77 -23.63
N LYS A 487 -57.12 13.34 -24.67
CA LYS A 487 -56.93 14.11 -25.91
C LYS A 487 -58.19 14.07 -26.79
N ALA A 488 -58.93 12.96 -26.80
CA ALA A 488 -60.21 12.83 -27.50
C ALA A 488 -61.35 13.69 -26.89
N ARG A 489 -61.34 13.91 -25.57
CA ARG A 489 -62.35 14.74 -24.86
C ARG A 489 -62.19 16.26 -25.04
N LYS A 490 -61.18 16.73 -25.79
CA LYS A 490 -60.88 18.16 -25.99
C LYS A 490 -61.13 18.69 -27.41
N SER A 491 -61.92 18.00 -28.23
CA SER A 491 -62.43 18.57 -29.49
C SER A 491 -63.87 19.06 -29.33
N PRO A 492 -64.16 20.36 -29.58
CA PRO A 492 -65.50 20.92 -29.49
C PRO A 492 -66.40 20.45 -30.63
N GLY A 493 -67.68 20.22 -30.31
CA GLY A 493 -68.72 19.76 -31.22
C GLY A 493 -68.95 20.71 -32.41
N VAL A 494 -69.24 20.08 -33.54
CA VAL A 494 -69.56 20.66 -34.84
C VAL A 494 -70.85 21.48 -34.80
N VAL A 495 -70.79 22.62 -35.47
CA VAL A 495 -71.87 23.57 -35.75
C VAL A 495 -72.92 22.94 -36.66
N ALA A 496 -74.20 23.06 -36.28
CA ALA A 496 -75.35 22.72 -37.12
C ALA A 496 -75.49 23.74 -38.28
N ILE A 497 -75.67 23.25 -39.51
CA ILE A 497 -76.14 24.05 -40.65
C ILE A 497 -77.38 23.36 -41.22
N SER A 498 -78.46 24.12 -41.24
CA SER A 498 -79.75 23.87 -41.92
C SER A 498 -79.62 24.12 -43.41
N ILE A 499 -80.13 23.23 -44.27
CA ILE A 499 -80.50 23.52 -45.66
C ILE A 499 -81.70 22.63 -46.05
N TYR A 500 -82.83 23.29 -46.34
CA TYR A 500 -84.06 22.94 -47.08
C TYR A 500 -84.80 21.61 -46.82
#